data_AF-A0A5B7X2M8-F1
#
_entry.id   AF-A0A5B7X2M8-F1
#
_cell.length_a   1.000
_cell.length_b   1.000
_cell.length_c   1.000
_cell.angle_alpha   90.00
_cell.angle_beta   90.00
_cell.angle_gamma   90.00
#
_symmetry.space_group_name_H-M   'P 1'
#
loop_
_entity.id
_entity.type
_entity.pdbx_description
1 polymer ?
#
loop_
_entity_poly.entity_id
_entity_poly.type
_entity_poly.pdbx_seq_one_letter_code
_entity_poly.pdbx_strand_id
1 'polypeptide(L)'
;MAANKQQAPRAKSLQTIVVINSYFKIKEKIELKIIIHKVKTMKLTFLIVGSAILTLSCGKTSTEQEIINYKNNSDQLIGQWLLEFSKNASIKCVMENEPIDSLPGEIKNTIIHKLEIKAEKHLYKQLKLTHHFTLTDSLIGDLNLITLKKQRELKEQRDNGEPFWIWYNANCEGKWLNISRPIFNEDYTLAYFEVSTSCVNYLCGHGGKSIYKYENGKWIAIENFDNFIS
;
A
#
# COMPACT_ATOMS: atom_id res chain seq x y z
N MET A 1 -53.15 -86.88 56.69
CA MET A 1 -51.72 -86.55 56.50
C MET A 1 -51.49 -86.30 55.03
N ALA A 2 -51.34 -85.04 54.63
CA ALA A 2 -51.18 -84.61 53.24
C ALA A 2 -49.72 -84.22 52.98
N ALA A 3 -49.11 -84.82 51.95
CA ALA A 3 -47.77 -84.49 51.49
C ALA A 3 -47.82 -83.34 50.49
N ASN A 4 -47.19 -82.22 50.84
CA ASN A 4 -47.09 -81.03 50.00
C ASN A 4 -45.73 -81.04 49.29
N LYS A 5 -45.72 -81.29 47.97
CA LYS A 5 -44.51 -81.22 47.12
C LYS A 5 -44.30 -79.78 46.68
N GLN A 6 -43.29 -79.12 47.23
CA GLN A 6 -42.78 -77.83 46.76
C GLN A 6 -41.98 -78.03 45.46
N GLN A 7 -42.48 -77.44 44.38
CA GLN A 7 -41.86 -77.44 43.06
C GLN A 7 -40.94 -76.21 42.96
N ALA A 8 -39.63 -76.43 42.84
CA ALA A 8 -38.63 -75.36 42.70
C ALA A 8 -38.67 -74.75 41.29
N PRO A 9 -38.75 -73.40 41.15
CA PRO A 9 -38.57 -72.77 39.86
C PRO A 9 -37.14 -72.18 39.74
N ARG A 10 -36.75 -71.95 38.49
CA ARG A 10 -35.73 -70.99 38.02
C ARG A 10 -34.34 -71.54 37.65
N ALA A 11 -34.27 -72.11 36.45
CA ALA A 11 -33.06 -72.10 35.61
C ALA A 11 -33.10 -71.04 34.48
N LYS A 12 -34.21 -70.28 34.32
CA LYS A 12 -34.38 -69.29 33.24
C LYS A 12 -33.69 -67.93 33.47
N SER A 13 -33.15 -67.63 34.65
CA SER A 13 -32.60 -66.30 34.94
C SER A 13 -31.14 -66.10 34.49
N LEU A 14 -30.35 -67.16 34.36
CA LEU A 14 -28.92 -67.05 34.05
C LEU A 14 -28.65 -66.78 32.56
N GLN A 15 -29.45 -67.33 31.64
CA GLN A 15 -29.29 -67.09 30.20
C GLN A 15 -29.61 -65.63 29.81
N THR A 16 -30.58 -64.99 30.47
CA THR A 16 -30.97 -63.60 30.19
C THR A 16 -29.86 -62.61 30.60
N ILE A 17 -29.16 -62.87 31.70
CA ILE A 17 -28.09 -61.99 32.21
C ILE A 17 -26.87 -61.98 31.26
N VAL A 18 -26.53 -63.13 30.67
CA VAL A 18 -25.41 -63.25 29.72
C VAL A 18 -25.69 -62.49 28.41
N VAL A 19 -26.92 -62.55 27.92
CA VAL A 19 -27.34 -61.83 26.69
C VAL A 19 -27.31 -60.31 26.90
N ILE A 20 -27.73 -59.82 28.07
CA ILE A 20 -27.71 -58.38 28.39
C ILE A 20 -26.26 -57.86 28.47
N ASN A 21 -25.36 -58.57 29.15
CA ASN A 21 -23.95 -58.16 29.24
C ASN A 21 -23.23 -58.16 27.88
N SER A 22 -23.56 -59.11 26.99
CA SER A 22 -23.07 -59.13 25.61
C SER A 22 -23.53 -57.89 24.84
N TYR A 23 -24.81 -57.53 24.95
CA TYR A 23 -25.39 -56.38 24.27
C TYR A 23 -24.75 -55.05 24.71
N PHE A 24 -24.53 -54.87 26.02
CA PHE A 24 -23.87 -53.67 26.55
C PHE A 24 -22.43 -53.52 26.03
N LYS A 25 -21.64 -54.60 25.99
CA LYS A 25 -20.27 -54.56 25.43
C LYS A 25 -20.22 -54.23 23.94
N ILE A 26 -21.21 -54.69 23.17
CA ILE A 26 -21.30 -54.40 21.74
C ILE A 26 -21.66 -52.92 21.53
N LYS A 27 -22.63 -52.41 22.28
CA LYS A 27 -23.06 -51.01 22.22
C LYS A 27 -21.91 -50.05 22.56
N GLU A 28 -21.17 -50.33 23.63
CA GLU A 28 -20.02 -49.52 24.05
C GLU A 28 -18.90 -49.49 22.99
N LYS A 29 -18.60 -50.63 22.34
CA LYS A 29 -17.64 -50.68 21.22
C LYS A 29 -18.09 -49.88 20.00
N ILE A 30 -19.39 -49.85 19.70
CA ILE A 30 -19.93 -49.10 18.57
C ILE A 30 -19.85 -47.59 18.84
N GLU A 31 -20.25 -47.16 20.04
CA GLU A 31 -20.15 -45.74 20.45
C GLU A 31 -18.70 -45.25 20.44
N LEU A 32 -17.75 -46.06 20.92
CA LEU A 32 -16.33 -45.72 20.88
C LEU A 32 -15.81 -45.55 19.44
N LYS A 33 -16.22 -46.42 18.51
CA LYS A 33 -15.84 -46.32 17.09
C LYS A 33 -16.41 -45.06 16.43
N ILE A 34 -17.65 -44.68 16.75
CA ILE A 34 -18.27 -43.46 16.23
C ILE A 34 -17.53 -42.22 16.74
N ILE A 35 -17.18 -42.19 18.02
CA ILE A 35 -16.42 -41.08 18.62
C ILE A 35 -15.03 -40.96 17.97
N ILE A 36 -14.30 -42.09 17.83
CA ILE A 36 -12.99 -42.10 17.16
C ILE A 36 -13.09 -41.62 15.71
N HIS A 37 -14.12 -42.05 14.98
CA HIS A 37 -14.34 -41.60 13.60
C HIS A 37 -14.62 -40.10 13.53
N LYS A 38 -15.51 -39.57 14.39
CA LYS A 38 -15.83 -38.13 14.47
C LYS A 38 -14.61 -37.27 14.83
N VAL A 39 -13.77 -37.72 15.76
CA VAL A 39 -12.53 -37.01 16.14
C VAL A 39 -11.52 -37.02 15.00
N LYS A 40 -11.40 -38.13 14.26
CA LYS A 40 -10.52 -38.21 13.08
C LYS A 40 -11.00 -37.30 11.95
N THR A 41 -12.30 -37.28 11.64
CA THR A 41 -12.84 -36.38 10.61
C THR A 41 -12.70 -34.92 11.02
N MET A 42 -12.97 -34.56 12.28
CA MET A 42 -12.80 -33.18 12.77
C MET A 42 -11.35 -32.69 12.65
N LYS A 43 -10.36 -33.52 13.01
CA LYS A 43 -8.93 -33.18 12.83
C LYS A 43 -8.55 -33.00 11.35
N LEU A 44 -9.11 -33.82 10.46
CA LEU A 44 -8.85 -33.72 9.03
C LEU A 44 -9.45 -32.43 8.44
N THR A 45 -10.65 -32.03 8.86
CA THR A 45 -11.28 -30.78 8.41
C THR A 45 -10.47 -29.56 8.87
N PHE A 46 -10.00 -29.54 10.13
CA PHE A 46 -9.16 -28.46 10.64
C PHE A 46 -7.84 -28.33 9.88
N LEU A 47 -7.20 -29.45 9.50
CA LEU A 47 -5.97 -29.43 8.69
C LEU A 47 -6.21 -28.88 7.28
N ILE A 48 -7.30 -29.29 6.63
CA ILE A 48 -7.64 -28.82 5.28
C ILE A 48 -7.95 -27.32 5.28
N VAL A 49 -8.80 -26.85 6.21
CA VAL A 49 -9.15 -25.43 6.32
C VAL A 49 -7.94 -24.58 6.70
N GLY A 50 -7.09 -25.06 7.62
CA GLY A 50 -5.82 -24.40 7.97
C GLY A 50 -4.86 -24.26 6.78
N SER A 51 -4.73 -25.30 5.95
CA SER A 51 -3.90 -25.22 4.73
C SER A 51 -4.46 -24.26 3.68
N ALA A 52 -5.79 -24.19 3.52
CA ALA A 52 -6.43 -23.30 2.56
C ALA A 52 -6.23 -21.82 2.92
N ILE A 53 -6.28 -21.49 4.22
CA ILE A 53 -6.00 -20.14 4.73
C ILE A 53 -4.53 -19.76 4.50
N LEU A 54 -3.60 -20.71 4.63
CA LEU A 54 -2.18 -20.47 4.36
C LEU A 54 -1.89 -20.26 2.86
N THR A 55 -2.63 -20.91 1.96
CA THR A 55 -2.47 -20.70 0.51
C THR A 55 -3.16 -19.44 -0.02
N LEU A 56 -4.16 -18.91 0.71
CA LEU A 56 -4.83 -17.65 0.36
C LEU A 56 -4.10 -16.40 0.87
N SER A 57 -3.12 -16.55 1.76
CA SER A 57 -2.10 -15.53 2.02
C SER A 57 -1.09 -15.51 0.86
N CYS A 58 -1.61 -15.30 -0.34
CA CYS A 58 -0.85 -15.02 -1.56
C CYS A 58 -0.09 -13.71 -1.30
N GLY A 59 1.13 -13.83 -0.78
CA GLY A 59 1.99 -12.69 -0.51
C GLY A 59 2.17 -11.92 -1.81
N LYS A 60 1.80 -10.63 -1.80
CA LYS A 60 2.13 -9.72 -2.90
C LYS A 60 3.60 -9.91 -3.24
N THR A 61 3.90 -9.99 -4.53
CA THR A 61 5.29 -10.09 -4.96
C THR A 61 6.09 -8.93 -4.35
N SER A 62 7.37 -9.13 -4.05
CA SER A 62 8.23 -8.09 -3.46
C SER A 62 8.10 -6.76 -4.21
N THR A 63 7.96 -6.81 -5.54
CA THR A 63 7.78 -5.64 -6.41
C THR A 63 6.45 -4.92 -6.19
N GLU A 64 5.33 -5.65 -6.07
CA GLU A 64 4.02 -5.04 -5.86
C GLU A 64 3.94 -4.34 -4.51
N GLN A 65 4.51 -4.95 -3.46
CA GLN A 65 4.56 -4.33 -2.14
C GLN A 65 5.43 -3.06 -2.16
N GLU A 66 6.52 -3.05 -2.92
CA GLU A 66 7.37 -1.87 -3.09
C GLU A 66 6.64 -0.72 -3.80
N ILE A 67 5.86 -1.02 -4.84
CA ILE A 67 5.02 -0.03 -5.54
C ILE A 67 3.99 0.56 -4.58
N ILE A 68 3.32 -0.28 -3.78
CA ILE A 68 2.34 0.17 -2.79
C ILE A 68 3.00 1.05 -1.74
N ASN A 69 4.16 0.65 -1.20
CA ASN A 69 4.89 1.43 -0.21
C ASN A 69 5.31 2.78 -0.80
N TYR A 70 5.85 2.79 -2.02
CA TYR A 70 6.24 4.01 -2.70
C TYR A 70 5.06 4.96 -2.91
N LYS A 71 3.93 4.45 -3.41
CA LYS A 71 2.72 5.24 -3.63
C LYS A 71 2.20 5.83 -2.33
N ASN A 72 2.07 5.02 -1.28
CA ASN A 72 1.55 5.49 0.01
C ASN A 72 2.43 6.59 0.63
N ASN A 73 3.76 6.42 0.60
CA ASN A 73 4.68 7.43 1.11
C ASN A 73 4.69 8.71 0.25
N SER A 74 4.58 8.57 -1.08
CA SER A 74 4.49 9.70 -2.00
C SER A 74 3.19 10.49 -1.80
N ASP A 75 2.05 9.80 -1.71
CA ASP A 75 0.74 10.40 -1.43
C ASP A 75 0.76 11.13 -0.08
N GLN A 76 1.34 10.52 0.96
CA GLN A 76 1.44 11.16 2.27
C GLN A 76 2.32 12.42 2.24
N LEU A 77 3.51 12.34 1.66
CA LEU A 77 4.45 13.46 1.58
C LEU A 77 3.89 14.62 0.76
N ILE A 78 3.46 14.34 -0.48
CA ILE A 78 2.98 15.36 -1.41
C ILE A 78 1.65 15.94 -0.92
N GLY A 79 0.75 15.10 -0.39
CA GLY A 79 -0.52 15.57 0.14
C GLY A 79 -0.36 16.50 1.33
N GLN A 80 0.53 16.15 2.28
CA GLN A 80 0.87 17.04 3.39
C GLN A 80 1.47 18.35 2.88
N TRP A 81 2.44 18.27 1.96
CA TRP A 81 3.11 19.45 1.42
C TRP A 81 2.15 20.38 0.67
N LEU A 82 1.29 19.83 -0.19
CA LEU A 82 0.29 20.59 -0.95
C LEU A 82 -0.72 21.28 -0.03
N LEU A 83 -1.15 20.59 1.04
CA LEU A 83 -2.07 21.17 2.03
C LEU A 83 -1.44 22.35 2.79
N GLU A 84 -0.15 22.27 3.11
CA GLU A 84 0.57 23.36 3.77
C GLU A 84 0.87 24.51 2.80
N PHE A 85 1.26 24.19 1.57
CA PHE A 85 1.61 25.15 0.53
C PHE A 85 0.39 25.95 0.04
N SER A 86 -0.72 25.27 -0.26
CA SER A 86 -1.95 25.91 -0.76
C SER A 86 -2.58 26.91 0.21
N LYS A 87 -2.35 26.76 1.53
CA LYS A 87 -2.79 27.74 2.54
C LYS A 87 -2.09 29.08 2.42
N ASN A 88 -0.85 29.07 1.91
CA ASN A 88 0.02 30.24 1.90
C ASN A 88 0.25 30.81 0.49
N ALA A 89 -0.04 30.03 -0.55
CA ALA A 89 0.24 30.39 -1.93
C ALA A 89 -1.05 30.55 -2.75
N SER A 90 -1.16 31.67 -3.48
CA SER A 90 -2.23 31.90 -4.45
C SER A 90 -1.95 31.14 -5.76
N ILE A 91 -1.92 29.81 -5.69
CA ILE A 91 -1.74 28.93 -6.85
C ILE A 91 -3.04 28.18 -7.12
N LYS A 92 -3.42 28.09 -8.40
CA LYS A 92 -4.62 27.38 -8.85
C LYS A 92 -4.34 26.10 -9.61
N CYS A 93 -3.12 25.92 -10.12
CA CYS A 93 -2.75 24.75 -10.89
C CYS A 93 -1.53 24.03 -10.32
N VAL A 94 -1.55 22.70 -10.42
CA VAL A 94 -0.38 21.86 -10.24
C VAL A 94 -0.11 21.07 -11.51
N MET A 95 1.15 21.03 -11.92
CA MET A 95 1.62 20.35 -13.12
C MET A 95 2.23 19.01 -12.73
N GLU A 96 1.83 17.98 -13.47
CA GLU A 96 2.44 16.65 -13.35
C GLU A 96 3.82 16.64 -14.00
N ASN A 97 4.85 16.22 -13.29
CA ASN A 97 6.17 16.06 -13.88
C ASN A 97 6.35 14.68 -14.52
N GLU A 98 7.08 14.66 -15.63
CA GLU A 98 7.54 13.43 -16.26
C GLU A 98 8.34 12.59 -15.23
N PRO A 99 8.28 11.25 -15.32
CA PRO A 99 9.13 10.39 -14.52
C PRO A 99 10.62 10.72 -14.74
N ILE A 100 11.43 10.57 -13.68
CA ILE A 100 12.86 10.82 -13.77
C ILE A 100 13.55 9.51 -14.12
N ASP A 101 14.01 9.38 -15.37
CA ASP A 101 14.75 8.19 -15.82
C ASP A 101 16.22 8.22 -15.40
N SER A 102 16.80 9.42 -15.28
CA SER A 102 18.18 9.61 -14.88
C SER A 102 18.40 10.96 -14.21
N LEU A 103 19.43 11.04 -13.37
CA LEU A 103 19.84 12.25 -12.67
C LEU A 103 21.24 12.67 -13.17
N PRO A 104 21.49 13.97 -13.37
CA PRO A 104 22.84 14.49 -13.59
C PRO A 104 23.79 14.05 -12.46
N GLY A 105 25.06 13.78 -12.78
CA GLY A 105 26.02 13.19 -11.83
C GLY A 105 26.16 13.96 -10.51
N GLU A 106 26.19 15.29 -10.55
CA GLU A 106 26.28 16.15 -9.36
C GLU A 106 25.03 16.04 -8.48
N ILE A 107 23.84 16.08 -9.10
CA ILE A 107 22.55 15.94 -8.41
C ILE A 107 22.44 14.54 -7.81
N LYS A 108 22.80 13.51 -8.58
CA LYS A 108 22.82 12.12 -8.13
C LYS A 108 23.66 11.92 -6.87
N ASN A 109 24.89 12.44 -6.86
CA ASN A 109 25.79 12.31 -5.70
C ASN A 109 25.22 13.05 -4.48
N THR A 110 24.65 14.23 -4.71
CA THR A 110 23.98 15.02 -3.66
C THR A 110 22.81 14.24 -3.04
N ILE A 111 21.95 13.63 -3.87
CA ILE A 111 20.81 12.83 -3.41
C ILE A 111 21.27 11.59 -2.64
N ILE A 112 22.25 10.84 -3.16
CA ILE A 112 22.79 9.65 -2.47
C ILE A 112 23.31 10.03 -1.08
N HIS A 113 24.09 11.10 -0.99
CA HIS A 113 24.64 11.57 0.28
C HIS A 113 23.55 12.06 1.24
N LYS A 114 22.66 12.95 0.80
CA LYS A 114 21.65 13.57 1.66
C LYS A 114 20.54 12.62 2.11
N LEU A 115 20.23 11.60 1.29
CA LEU A 115 19.27 10.56 1.65
C LEU A 115 19.91 9.36 2.35
N GLU A 116 21.23 9.37 2.55
CA GLU A 116 21.96 8.26 3.18
C GLU A 116 21.74 6.92 2.44
N ILE A 117 21.63 6.96 1.11
CA ILE A 117 21.39 5.76 0.29
C ILE A 117 22.64 4.87 0.36
N LYS A 118 22.46 3.66 0.88
CA LYS A 118 23.56 2.72 1.12
C LYS A 118 24.04 2.05 -0.16
N ALA A 119 23.12 1.82 -1.10
CA ALA A 119 23.44 1.16 -2.35
C ALA A 119 22.85 1.91 -3.54
N GLU A 120 23.68 2.25 -4.53
CA GLU A 120 23.25 2.96 -5.73
C GLU A 120 22.12 2.25 -6.49
N LYS A 121 22.06 0.91 -6.41
CA LYS A 121 20.94 0.11 -6.94
C LYS A 121 19.57 0.54 -6.39
N HIS A 122 19.52 1.02 -5.15
CA HIS A 122 18.29 1.54 -4.53
C HIS A 122 17.85 2.83 -5.22
N LEU A 123 18.78 3.74 -5.52
CA LEU A 123 18.45 4.95 -6.29
C LEU A 123 17.84 4.60 -7.65
N TYR A 124 18.45 3.70 -8.42
CA TYR A 124 17.88 3.28 -9.72
C TYR A 124 16.51 2.62 -9.58
N LYS A 125 16.30 1.87 -8.49
CA LYS A 125 14.99 1.32 -8.18
C LYS A 125 13.96 2.42 -7.87
N GLN A 126 14.34 3.43 -7.08
CA GLN A 126 13.46 4.57 -6.81
C GLN A 126 13.11 5.34 -8.09
N LEU A 127 14.08 5.59 -8.98
CA LEU A 127 13.84 6.21 -10.29
C LEU A 127 12.78 5.45 -11.09
N LYS A 128 12.85 4.11 -11.12
CA LYS A 128 11.81 3.26 -11.73
C LYS A 128 10.47 3.36 -11.01
N LEU A 129 10.47 3.36 -9.68
CA LEU A 129 9.24 3.47 -8.89
C LEU A 129 8.51 4.80 -9.14
N THR A 130 9.24 5.87 -9.49
CA THR A 130 8.61 7.15 -9.84
C THR A 130 7.56 7.00 -10.93
N HIS A 131 7.75 6.09 -11.91
CA HIS A 131 6.78 5.83 -12.99
C HIS A 131 5.40 5.38 -12.49
N HIS A 132 5.30 4.84 -11.27
CA HIS A 132 4.05 4.35 -10.67
C HIS A 132 3.30 5.40 -9.85
N PHE A 133 3.84 6.61 -9.72
CA PHE A 133 3.17 7.72 -9.04
C PHE A 133 2.59 8.69 -10.05
N THR A 134 1.36 9.13 -9.80
CA THR A 134 0.66 10.16 -10.57
C THR A 134 -0.08 11.06 -9.60
N LEU A 135 -0.16 12.36 -9.91
CA LEU A 135 -1.04 13.25 -9.17
C LEU A 135 -2.50 12.87 -9.44
N THR A 136 -3.31 12.86 -8.39
CA THR A 136 -4.75 12.55 -8.48
C THR A 136 -5.55 13.70 -7.90
N ASP A 137 -6.80 13.85 -8.33
CA ASP A 137 -7.71 14.88 -7.82
C ASP A 137 -7.82 14.83 -6.28
N SER A 138 -7.82 13.62 -5.71
CA SER A 138 -7.85 13.43 -4.25
C SER A 138 -6.62 14.00 -3.52
N LEU A 139 -5.47 14.04 -4.19
CA LEU A 139 -4.21 14.52 -3.61
C LEU A 139 -4.07 16.04 -3.73
N ILE A 140 -4.59 16.61 -4.82
CA ILE A 140 -4.40 18.03 -5.16
C ILE A 140 -5.53 18.92 -4.66
N GLY A 141 -6.66 18.34 -4.24
CA GLY A 141 -7.80 19.07 -3.71
C GLY A 141 -8.46 19.95 -4.77
N ASP A 142 -8.62 21.23 -4.47
CA ASP A 142 -9.29 22.21 -5.35
C ASP A 142 -8.35 22.78 -6.44
N LEU A 143 -7.12 22.27 -6.56
CA LEU A 143 -6.18 22.68 -7.60
C LEU A 143 -6.52 22.01 -8.93
N ASN A 144 -6.35 22.75 -10.02
CA ASN A 144 -6.45 22.22 -11.38
C ASN A 144 -5.19 21.41 -11.74
N LEU A 145 -5.38 20.17 -12.19
CA LEU A 145 -4.28 19.33 -12.66
C LEU A 145 -3.92 19.62 -14.12
N ILE A 146 -2.64 19.94 -14.37
CA ILE A 146 -2.07 19.99 -15.72
C ILE A 146 -1.37 18.65 -16.00
N THR A 147 -2.11 17.71 -16.56
CA THR A 147 -1.60 16.36 -16.91
C THR A 147 -0.49 16.41 -17.96
N LEU A 148 0.32 15.35 -18.06
CA LEU A 148 1.34 15.21 -19.12
C LEU A 148 0.74 15.27 -20.53
N LYS A 149 -0.47 14.73 -20.72
CA LYS A 149 -1.21 14.86 -21.98
C LYS A 149 -1.47 16.33 -22.31
N LYS A 150 -1.99 17.10 -21.33
CA LYS A 150 -2.29 18.51 -21.54
C LYS A 150 -1.03 19.34 -21.83
N GLN A 151 0.07 19.03 -21.17
CA GLN A 151 1.35 19.68 -21.43
C GLN A 151 1.83 19.46 -22.85
N ARG A 152 1.71 18.24 -23.39
CA ARG A 152 2.04 17.94 -24.79
C ARG A 152 1.18 18.74 -25.76
N GLU A 153 -0.12 18.81 -25.53
CA GLU A 153 -1.03 19.65 -26.34
C GLU A 153 -0.59 21.13 -26.31
N LEU A 154 -0.32 21.69 -25.13
CA LEU A 154 0.12 23.08 -24.99
C LEU A 154 1.49 23.34 -25.63
N LYS A 155 2.39 22.35 -25.61
CA LYS A 155 3.68 22.40 -26.28
C LYS A 155 3.52 22.42 -27.80
N GLU A 156 2.67 21.56 -28.35
CA GLU A 156 2.36 21.55 -29.79
C GLU A 156 1.74 22.87 -30.25
N GLN A 157 0.82 23.43 -29.47
CA GLN A 157 0.25 24.76 -29.70
C GLN A 157 1.34 25.84 -29.75
N ARG A 158 2.23 25.87 -28.75
CA ARG A 158 3.37 26.79 -28.71
C ARG A 158 4.26 26.65 -29.95
N ASP A 159 4.61 25.43 -30.31
CA ASP A 159 5.52 25.15 -31.42
C ASP A 159 4.87 25.53 -32.77
N ASN A 160 3.53 25.59 -32.84
CA ASN A 160 2.75 26.12 -33.95
C ASN A 160 2.51 27.64 -33.89
N GLY A 161 3.10 28.35 -32.93
CA GLY A 161 2.96 29.80 -32.77
C GLY A 161 1.67 30.25 -32.09
N GLU A 162 0.88 29.33 -31.52
CA GLU A 162 -0.30 29.69 -30.74
C GLU A 162 0.08 30.25 -29.37
N PRO A 163 -0.69 31.21 -28.84
CA PRO A 163 -0.41 31.84 -27.55
C PRO A 163 -0.80 30.90 -26.39
N PHE A 164 0.01 29.87 -26.15
CA PHE A 164 -0.22 28.87 -25.10
C PHE A 164 -0.33 29.48 -23.68
N TRP A 165 0.30 30.63 -23.47
CA TRP A 165 0.19 31.44 -22.24
C TRP A 165 -1.24 31.91 -21.93
N ILE A 166 -2.10 32.08 -22.95
CA ILE A 166 -3.51 32.42 -22.75
C ILE A 166 -4.21 31.32 -21.97
N TRP A 167 -3.89 30.06 -22.25
CA TRP A 167 -4.47 28.93 -21.54
C TRP A 167 -4.07 28.96 -20.06
N TYR A 168 -2.79 29.16 -19.74
CA TYR A 168 -2.30 29.27 -18.36
C TYR A 168 -2.93 30.45 -17.62
N ASN A 169 -3.08 31.62 -18.26
CA ASN A 169 -3.75 32.76 -17.65
C ASN A 169 -5.23 32.46 -17.35
N ALA A 170 -5.94 31.82 -18.28
CA ALA A 170 -7.35 31.52 -18.13
C ALA A 170 -7.65 30.39 -17.12
N ASN A 171 -6.76 29.39 -17.01
CA ASN A 171 -7.03 28.17 -16.21
C ASN A 171 -6.26 28.12 -14.88
N CYS A 172 -5.16 28.87 -14.77
CA CYS A 172 -4.26 28.83 -13.63
C CYS A 172 -4.06 30.21 -12.99
N GLU A 173 -4.83 31.22 -13.40
CA GLU A 173 -4.65 32.62 -12.98
C GLU A 173 -3.20 33.11 -13.20
N GLY A 174 -2.56 32.56 -14.23
CA GLY A 174 -1.19 32.89 -14.61
C GLY A 174 -0.11 32.37 -13.65
N LYS A 175 -0.42 31.44 -12.72
CA LYS A 175 0.55 30.81 -11.81
C LYS A 175 0.32 29.31 -11.65
N TRP A 176 1.37 28.51 -11.74
CA TRP A 176 1.28 27.08 -11.51
C TRP A 176 2.49 26.57 -10.74
N LEU A 177 2.29 25.41 -10.12
CA LEU A 177 3.29 24.68 -9.35
C LEU A 177 3.72 23.43 -10.12
N ASN A 178 5.01 23.18 -10.22
CA ASN A 178 5.60 21.92 -10.66
C ASN A 178 6.16 21.19 -9.43
N ILE A 179 5.85 19.90 -9.30
CA ILE A 179 6.34 19.05 -8.20
C ILE A 179 7.01 17.82 -8.80
N SER A 180 8.27 17.56 -8.47
CA SER A 180 8.93 16.34 -8.88
C SER A 180 8.39 15.13 -8.12
N ARG A 181 8.57 13.95 -8.71
CA ARG A 181 8.26 12.69 -8.04
C ARG A 181 9.30 12.46 -6.92
N PRO A 182 8.92 12.04 -5.70
CA PRO A 182 9.86 11.90 -4.61
C PRO A 182 10.80 10.71 -4.81
N ILE A 183 12.01 10.82 -4.26
CA ILE A 183 12.99 9.74 -4.16
C ILE A 183 13.21 9.46 -2.68
N PHE A 184 13.05 8.21 -2.26
CA PHE A 184 13.18 7.82 -0.85
C PHE A 184 14.47 7.06 -0.59
N ASN A 185 14.96 7.13 0.65
CA ASN A 185 15.95 6.16 1.15
C ASN A 185 15.32 4.76 1.35
N GLU A 186 16.14 3.76 1.69
CA GLU A 186 15.71 2.36 1.81
C GLU A 186 14.55 2.16 2.79
N ASP A 187 14.53 2.95 3.86
CA ASP A 187 13.61 2.80 4.99
C ASP A 187 12.40 3.76 4.92
N TYR A 188 12.28 4.57 3.85
CA TYR A 188 11.25 5.60 3.69
C TYR A 188 11.21 6.62 4.85
N THR A 189 12.36 6.92 5.44
CA THR A 189 12.51 7.92 6.50
C THR A 189 13.05 9.26 6.00
N LEU A 190 13.69 9.25 4.83
CA LEU A 190 14.18 10.44 4.13
C LEU A 190 13.62 10.49 2.71
N ALA A 191 13.29 11.68 2.25
CA ALA A 191 12.80 11.91 0.90
C ALA A 191 13.42 13.15 0.27
N TYR A 192 13.75 13.06 -1.02
CA TYR A 192 14.11 14.19 -1.87
C TYR A 192 12.94 14.47 -2.80
N PHE A 193 12.54 15.73 -2.94
CA PHE A 193 11.79 16.17 -4.11
C PHE A 193 12.03 17.66 -4.37
N GLU A 194 11.79 18.06 -5.62
CA GLU A 194 11.98 19.41 -6.15
C GLU A 194 10.62 20.06 -6.39
N VAL A 195 10.54 21.34 -6.07
CA VAL A 195 9.36 22.17 -6.34
C VAL A 195 9.78 23.42 -7.06
N SER A 196 8.98 23.82 -8.04
CA SER A 196 9.11 25.13 -8.66
C SER A 196 7.76 25.71 -8.97
N THR A 197 7.63 27.02 -8.86
CA THR A 197 6.48 27.75 -9.33
C THR A 197 6.89 28.54 -10.55
N SER A 198 5.92 28.80 -11.40
CA SER A 198 6.11 29.56 -12.62
C SER A 198 4.91 30.46 -12.82
N CYS A 199 5.12 31.57 -13.51
CA CYS A 199 4.09 32.54 -13.78
C CYS A 199 4.22 33.15 -15.16
N VAL A 200 3.09 33.60 -15.72
CA VAL A 200 3.02 34.02 -17.13
C VAL A 200 3.58 35.43 -17.36
N ASN A 201 3.34 36.36 -16.43
CA ASN A 201 3.51 37.81 -16.70
C ASN A 201 4.66 38.49 -15.95
N TYR A 202 5.50 37.76 -15.20
CA TYR A 202 6.59 38.35 -14.40
C TYR A 202 7.76 37.37 -14.20
N LEU A 203 8.92 37.92 -13.84
CA LEU A 203 10.01 37.22 -13.17
C LEU A 203 9.57 36.89 -11.73
N CYS A 204 8.65 35.92 -11.59
CA CYS A 204 8.15 35.45 -10.30
C CYS A 204 8.22 33.93 -10.15
N GLY A 205 9.08 33.30 -10.94
CA GLY A 205 9.38 31.89 -10.77
C GLY A 205 10.23 31.72 -9.52
N HIS A 206 9.84 30.81 -8.63
CA HIS A 206 10.68 30.44 -7.51
C HIS A 206 10.73 28.93 -7.40
N GLY A 207 11.84 28.37 -6.96
CA GLY A 207 11.93 26.93 -6.79
C GLY A 207 13.12 26.54 -5.96
N GLY A 208 13.21 25.25 -5.70
CA GLY A 208 14.28 24.67 -4.93
C GLY A 208 14.13 23.17 -4.77
N LYS A 209 15.19 22.58 -4.26
CA LYS A 209 15.27 21.16 -3.94
C LYS A 209 15.26 21.03 -2.43
N SER A 210 14.56 20.01 -1.94
CA SER A 210 14.34 19.87 -0.51
C SER A 210 14.55 18.43 -0.07
N ILE A 211 15.10 18.27 1.13
CA ILE A 211 15.15 16.99 1.85
C ILE A 211 14.12 17.03 2.96
N TYR A 212 13.31 15.98 3.03
CA TYR A 212 12.32 15.77 4.06
C TYR A 212 12.70 14.58 4.91
N LYS A 213 12.39 14.68 6.20
CA LYS A 213 12.50 13.58 7.16
C LYS A 213 11.12 13.22 7.69
N TYR A 214 10.82 11.93 7.73
CA TYR A 214 9.62 11.42 8.36
C TYR A 214 9.86 11.21 9.85
N GLU A 215 9.27 12.08 10.68
CA GLU A 215 9.37 11.99 12.14
C GLU A 215 8.02 12.29 12.78
N ASN A 216 7.69 11.53 13.82
CA ASN A 216 6.45 11.72 14.59
C ASN A 216 5.18 11.74 13.72
N GLY A 217 5.14 10.90 12.68
CA GLY A 217 3.97 10.74 11.82
C GLY A 217 3.82 11.81 10.73
N LYS A 218 4.81 12.68 10.52
CA LYS A 218 4.77 13.76 9.52
C LYS A 218 6.09 13.92 8.80
N TRP A 219 6.03 14.45 7.59
CA TRP A 219 7.19 14.84 6.81
C TRP A 219 7.59 16.28 7.16
N ILE A 220 8.87 16.49 7.47
CA ILE A 220 9.40 17.78 7.88
C ILE A 220 10.57 18.13 6.96
N ALA A 221 10.55 19.31 6.35
CA ALA A 221 11.69 19.80 5.59
C ALA A 221 12.87 20.02 6.53
N ILE A 222 13.98 19.33 6.30
CA ILE A 222 15.21 19.46 7.10
C ILE A 222 16.28 20.26 6.37
N GLU A 223 16.21 20.33 5.04
CA GLU A 223 17.18 21.05 4.22
C GLU A 223 16.55 21.53 2.92
N ASN A 224 16.92 22.75 2.49
CA ASN A 224 16.59 23.31 1.17
C ASN A 224 17.88 23.75 0.48
N PHE A 225 18.03 23.42 -0.80
CA PHE A 225 19.21 23.75 -1.59
C PHE A 225 18.83 24.03 -3.05
N ASP A 226 19.76 24.61 -3.81
CA ASP A 226 19.55 25.05 -5.19
C ASP A 226 18.31 25.93 -5.37
N ASN A 227 18.07 26.83 -4.40
CA ASN A 227 16.96 27.77 -4.47
C ASN A 227 17.22 28.78 -5.59
N PHE A 228 16.19 29.07 -6.39
CA PHE A 228 16.26 30.09 -7.42
C PHE A 228 15.05 31.02 -7.37
N ILE A 229 15.27 32.24 -7.83
CA ILE A 229 14.26 33.24 -8.14
C ILE A 229 14.55 33.69 -9.56
N SER A 230 13.61 33.48 -10.46
CA SER A 230 13.70 33.87 -11.86
C SER A 230 12.73 34.98 -12.18
#